data_AF-A0A425AZ17-F1
#
_entry.id   AF-A0A425AZ17-F1
#
_cell.length_a   1.000
_cell.length_b   1.000
_cell.length_c   1.000
_cell.angle_alpha   90.00
_cell.angle_beta   90.00
_cell.angle_gamma   90.00
#
_symmetry.space_group_name_H-M   'P 1'
#
loop_
_entity.id
_entity.type
_entity.pdbx_description
1 polymer ?
#
loop_
_entity_poly.entity_id
_entity_poly.type
_entity_poly.pdbx_seq_one_letter_code
_entity_poly.pdbx_strand_id
1 'polypeptide(L)'
;WLARGEARVVVNQINSSHSSQMNGYIEVGGRRAEVVIANPAGIAVNGGGFINASRATLTTGQPQYQAGALAGFKIRQGNVVIAGHGLDARDTDFTQILSHAVKIDGPVWGKDVRVSAGKNDVSADGSIRSSHSPATNINSDNSLYAIDTGALGGMYAGKITLISTDRDASVRNQGQWFASAGNVA
;
A
#
# COMPACT_ATOMS: atom_id res chain seq x y z
N TRP A 1 -25.01 -9.46 2.91
CA TRP A 1 -25.89 -9.92 4.01
C TRP A 1 -25.08 -9.97 5.30
N LEU A 2 -25.35 -9.05 6.24
CA LEU A 2 -24.66 -8.97 7.54
C LEU A 2 -25.59 -9.50 8.63
N ALA A 3 -25.59 -10.82 8.85
CA ALA A 3 -26.47 -11.45 9.84
C ALA A 3 -25.82 -11.64 11.23
N ARG A 4 -24.57 -11.18 11.47
CA ARG A 4 -23.85 -11.41 12.75
C ARG A 4 -22.96 -10.25 13.23
N GLY A 5 -23.23 -9.03 12.77
CA GLY A 5 -22.50 -7.83 13.16
C GLY A 5 -21.76 -7.17 12.01
N GLU A 6 -21.44 -5.90 12.21
CA GLU A 6 -20.73 -4.97 11.32
C GLU A 6 -19.27 -5.39 11.09
N ALA A 7 -18.81 -5.28 9.85
CA ALA A 7 -17.45 -5.64 9.46
C ALA A 7 -16.42 -4.79 10.22
N ARG A 8 -15.34 -5.42 10.70
CA ARG A 8 -14.17 -4.73 11.26
C ARG A 8 -13.11 -4.49 10.18
N VAL A 9 -13.05 -5.39 9.19
CA VAL A 9 -12.16 -5.33 8.03
C VAL A 9 -12.96 -5.72 6.79
N VAL A 10 -12.89 -4.91 5.74
CA VAL A 10 -13.49 -5.16 4.43
C VAL A 10 -12.35 -5.42 3.44
N VAL A 11 -12.24 -6.66 2.95
CA VAL A 11 -11.22 -7.05 1.98
C VAL A 11 -11.84 -7.15 0.58
N ASN A 12 -11.39 -6.27 -0.31
CA ASN A 12 -11.66 -6.35 -1.73
C ASN A 12 -10.48 -7.05 -2.40
N GLN A 13 -10.62 -8.35 -2.65
CA GLN A 13 -9.63 -9.15 -3.35
C GLN A 13 -10.01 -9.27 -4.82
N ILE A 14 -9.14 -8.79 -5.70
CA ILE A 14 -9.30 -8.85 -7.14
C ILE A 14 -8.42 -9.98 -7.67
N ASN A 15 -9.03 -10.91 -8.41
CA ASN A 15 -8.33 -11.98 -9.11
C ASN A 15 -8.40 -11.72 -10.62
N SER A 16 -7.51 -10.85 -11.10
CA SER A 16 -7.41 -10.45 -12.50
C SER A 16 -5.94 -10.47 -12.93
N SER A 17 -5.70 -10.59 -14.23
CA SER A 17 -4.38 -10.34 -14.83
C SER A 17 -4.09 -8.85 -15.03
N HIS A 18 -5.08 -7.98 -14.81
CA HIS A 18 -4.97 -6.53 -14.97
C HIS A 18 -4.92 -5.83 -13.62
N SER A 19 -4.21 -4.70 -13.59
CA SER A 19 -4.13 -3.84 -12.41
C SER A 19 -5.48 -3.19 -12.08
N SER A 20 -5.73 -2.97 -10.80
CA SER A 20 -6.87 -2.17 -10.35
C SER A 20 -6.60 -0.69 -10.58
N GLN A 21 -7.58 0.03 -11.12
CA GLN A 21 -7.53 1.48 -11.32
C GLN A 21 -8.38 2.17 -10.27
N MET A 22 -7.77 3.04 -9.47
CA MET A 22 -8.43 3.77 -8.39
C MET A 22 -8.41 5.26 -8.72
N ASN A 23 -9.50 5.71 -9.34
CA ASN A 23 -9.68 7.08 -9.83
C ASN A 23 -10.78 7.84 -9.06
N GLY A 24 -11.02 7.44 -7.81
CA GLY A 24 -12.07 7.99 -6.96
C GLY A 24 -12.02 7.43 -5.54
N TYR A 25 -12.97 7.88 -4.72
CA TYR A 25 -12.98 7.57 -3.30
C TYR A 25 -13.72 6.26 -3.01
N ILE A 26 -13.22 5.52 -2.01
CA ILE A 26 -13.87 4.35 -1.45
C ILE A 26 -14.49 4.75 -0.10
N GLU A 27 -15.81 4.63 0.00
CA GLU A 27 -16.56 4.98 1.20
C GLU A 27 -16.97 3.74 1.99
N VAL A 28 -16.73 3.76 3.30
CA VAL A 28 -17.34 2.81 4.23
C VAL A 28 -18.64 3.38 4.74
N GLY A 29 -19.77 2.86 4.24
CA GLY A 29 -21.08 3.19 4.76
C GLY A 29 -21.30 2.64 6.18
N GLY A 30 -21.83 3.46 7.08
CA GLY A 30 -22.13 3.06 8.46
C GLY A 30 -20.91 3.20 9.39
N ARG A 31 -20.64 2.17 10.22
CA ARG A 31 -19.53 2.25 11.18
C ARG A 31 -18.18 2.14 10.46
N ARG A 32 -17.28 3.05 10.84
CA ARG A 32 -15.86 3.07 10.43
C ARG A 32 -15.22 1.67 10.53
N ALA A 33 -14.50 1.28 9.48
CA ALA A 33 -13.85 -0.03 9.36
C ALA A 33 -12.51 0.06 8.61
N GLU A 34 -11.73 -1.01 8.65
CA GLU A 34 -10.52 -1.13 7.82
C GLU A 34 -10.90 -1.54 6.40
N VAL A 35 -10.23 -0.97 5.39
CA VAL A 35 -10.43 -1.29 3.98
C VAL A 35 -9.12 -1.83 3.41
N VAL A 36 -9.19 -2.99 2.76
CA VAL A 36 -8.07 -3.61 2.05
C VAL A 36 -8.43 -3.74 0.58
N ILE A 37 -7.58 -3.21 -0.31
CA ILE A 37 -7.64 -3.42 -1.76
C ILE A 37 -6.45 -4.30 -2.14
N ALA A 38 -6.72 -5.53 -2.55
CA ALA A 38 -5.70 -6.53 -2.84
C ALA A 38 -5.77 -6.97 -4.31
N ASN A 39 -4.73 -6.70 -5.10
CA ASN A 39 -4.61 -7.17 -6.48
C ASN A 39 -3.15 -7.51 -6.83
N PRO A 40 -2.80 -8.81 -6.94
CA PRO A 40 -1.45 -9.22 -7.31
C PRO A 40 -0.95 -8.77 -8.68
N ALA A 41 -1.84 -8.41 -9.61
CA ALA A 41 -1.44 -7.85 -10.91
C ALA A 41 -1.00 -6.38 -10.81
N GLY A 42 -1.30 -5.69 -9.71
CA GLY A 42 -0.91 -4.30 -9.47
C GLY A 42 -2.09 -3.38 -9.13
N ILE A 43 -1.78 -2.19 -8.64
CA ILE A 43 -2.75 -1.13 -8.32
C ILE A 43 -2.22 0.19 -8.85
N ALA A 44 -3.03 0.92 -9.61
CA ALA A 44 -2.74 2.27 -10.05
C ALA A 44 -3.76 3.23 -9.43
N VAL A 45 -3.27 4.33 -8.85
CA VAL A 45 -4.08 5.35 -8.19
C VAL A 45 -3.86 6.69 -8.88
N ASN A 46 -4.95 7.35 -9.26
CA ASN A 46 -4.95 8.70 -9.81
C ASN A 46 -6.21 9.45 -9.35
N GLY A 47 -6.10 10.17 -8.22
CA GLY A 47 -7.23 10.84 -7.58
C GLY A 47 -8.08 9.89 -6.73
N GLY A 48 -7.45 8.86 -6.17
CA GLY A 48 -8.10 7.91 -5.27
C GLY A 48 -8.11 8.40 -3.82
N GLY A 49 -9.07 7.95 -3.03
CA GLY A 49 -9.06 8.21 -1.59
C GLY A 49 -9.99 7.31 -0.78
N PHE A 50 -10.09 7.57 0.52
CA PHE A 50 -10.94 6.79 1.43
C PHE A 50 -11.77 7.71 2.31
N ILE A 51 -13.05 7.37 2.46
CA ILE A 51 -13.99 8.08 3.35
C ILE A 51 -14.43 7.10 4.44
N ASN A 52 -14.38 7.55 5.69
CA ASN A 52 -14.81 6.78 6.86
C ASN A 52 -14.09 5.42 7.02
N ALA A 53 -12.84 5.31 6.58
CA ALA A 53 -11.98 4.16 6.84
C ALA A 53 -11.08 4.44 8.05
N SER A 54 -10.94 3.48 8.97
CA SER A 54 -9.93 3.59 10.06
C SER A 54 -8.53 3.34 9.54
N ARG A 55 -8.40 2.34 8.67
CA ARG A 55 -7.16 1.93 8.01
C ARG A 55 -7.42 1.68 6.53
N ALA A 56 -6.50 2.11 5.68
CA ALA A 56 -6.47 1.73 4.28
C ALA A 56 -5.22 0.92 3.96
N THR A 57 -5.39 -0.24 3.32
CA THR A 57 -4.29 -1.07 2.83
C THR A 57 -4.44 -1.28 1.33
N LEU A 58 -3.49 -0.74 0.56
CA LEU A 58 -3.31 -1.06 -0.86
C LEU A 58 -2.23 -2.13 -0.97
N THR A 59 -2.55 -3.29 -1.52
CA THR A 59 -1.59 -4.40 -1.57
C THR A 59 -1.60 -5.18 -2.89
N THR A 60 -0.42 -5.56 -3.37
CA THR A 60 -0.27 -6.59 -4.41
C THR A 60 -0.06 -7.99 -3.81
N GLY A 61 -0.09 -8.08 -2.49
CA GLY A 61 -0.04 -9.35 -1.79
C GLY A 61 -1.36 -10.11 -1.89
N GLN A 62 -1.27 -11.43 -1.96
CA GLN A 62 -2.43 -12.31 -1.79
C GLN A 62 -2.83 -12.35 -0.31
N PRO A 63 -4.07 -11.97 0.05
CA PRO A 63 -4.56 -12.07 1.42
C PRO A 63 -4.47 -13.51 1.94
N GLN A 64 -4.02 -13.68 3.18
CA GLN A 64 -3.95 -14.95 3.88
C GLN A 64 -4.95 -14.94 5.03
N TYR A 65 -5.66 -16.04 5.23
CA TYR A 65 -6.67 -16.18 6.27
C TYR A 65 -6.32 -17.31 7.23
N GLN A 66 -6.51 -17.09 8.53
CA GLN A 66 -6.37 -18.10 9.58
C GLN A 66 -7.67 -18.12 10.39
N ALA A 67 -8.30 -19.29 10.51
CA ALA A 67 -9.57 -19.45 11.22
C ALA A 67 -10.67 -18.44 10.78
N GLY A 68 -10.69 -18.06 9.50
CA GLY A 68 -11.67 -17.12 8.94
C GLY A 68 -11.34 -15.62 9.14
N ALA A 69 -10.26 -15.29 9.86
CA ALA A 69 -9.78 -13.92 10.01
C ALA A 69 -8.61 -13.61 9.08
N LEU A 70 -8.50 -12.35 8.62
CA LEU A 70 -7.34 -11.89 7.86
C LEU A 70 -6.09 -11.99 8.74
N ALA A 71 -5.14 -12.83 8.34
CA ALA A 71 -3.89 -13.07 9.07
C ALA A 71 -2.73 -12.24 8.50
N GLY A 72 -2.77 -11.93 7.20
CA GLY A 72 -1.70 -11.20 6.53
C GLY A 72 -1.75 -11.26 5.01
N PHE A 73 -0.60 -11.02 4.38
CA PHE A 73 -0.43 -10.92 2.93
C PHE A 73 0.85 -11.62 2.48
N LYS A 74 0.78 -12.35 1.37
CA LYS A 74 1.96 -12.88 0.65
C LYS A 74 2.24 -12.03 -0.57
N ILE A 75 3.30 -11.25 -0.53
CA ILE A 75 3.73 -10.34 -1.59
C ILE A 75 4.82 -11.03 -2.40
N ARG A 76 4.60 -11.18 -3.70
CA ARG A 76 5.55 -11.87 -4.60
C ARG A 76 5.82 -11.12 -5.90
N GLN A 77 4.89 -10.28 -6.32
CA GLN A 77 4.91 -9.55 -7.59
C GLN A 77 3.97 -8.34 -7.53
N GLY A 78 3.90 -7.61 -8.65
CA GLY A 78 2.96 -6.52 -8.85
C GLY A 78 3.43 -5.21 -8.22
N ASN A 79 3.10 -4.11 -8.89
CA ASN A 79 3.52 -2.78 -8.48
C ASN A 79 2.33 -1.94 -8.01
N VAL A 80 2.56 -1.04 -7.07
CA VAL A 80 1.63 0.05 -6.76
C VAL A 80 2.17 1.32 -7.37
N VAL A 81 1.35 2.00 -8.17
CA VAL A 81 1.70 3.27 -8.81
C VAL A 81 0.74 4.35 -8.34
N ILE A 82 1.26 5.41 -7.75
CA ILE A 82 0.53 6.63 -7.43
C ILE A 82 0.93 7.68 -8.45
N ALA A 83 -0.02 8.26 -9.18
CA ALA A 83 0.24 9.22 -10.25
C ALA A 83 -0.84 10.31 -10.30
N GLY A 84 -0.62 11.33 -11.13
CA GLY A 84 -1.61 12.37 -11.41
C GLY A 84 -2.11 13.07 -10.15
N HIS A 85 -3.41 12.99 -9.88
CA HIS A 85 -4.07 13.59 -8.71
C HIS A 85 -3.75 12.88 -7.40
N GLY A 86 -3.01 11.76 -7.43
CA GLY A 86 -2.45 11.15 -6.25
C GLY A 86 -3.43 10.33 -5.40
N LEU A 87 -3.05 10.10 -4.15
CA LEU A 87 -3.81 9.36 -3.14
C LEU A 87 -4.14 10.27 -1.95
N ASP A 88 -5.42 10.49 -1.69
CA ASP A 88 -5.91 11.19 -0.51
C ASP A 88 -6.39 10.21 0.57
N ALA A 89 -5.55 10.02 1.60
CA ALA A 89 -5.86 9.18 2.74
C ALA A 89 -5.88 9.98 4.06
N ARG A 90 -6.14 11.29 4.01
CA ARG A 90 -6.18 12.17 5.20
C ARG A 90 -7.26 11.79 6.20
N ASP A 91 -8.34 11.16 5.75
CA ASP A 91 -9.44 10.70 6.61
C ASP A 91 -9.19 9.31 7.23
N THR A 92 -8.07 8.67 6.87
CA THR A 92 -7.60 7.43 7.50
C THR A 92 -6.66 7.73 8.66
N ASP A 93 -6.66 6.88 9.68
CA ASP A 93 -5.68 7.01 10.78
C ASP A 93 -4.34 6.39 10.40
N PHE A 94 -4.38 5.35 9.57
CA PHE A 94 -3.19 4.66 9.07
C PHE A 94 -3.40 4.20 7.63
N THR A 95 -2.41 4.46 6.78
CA THR A 95 -2.37 3.99 5.40
C THR A 95 -1.17 3.10 5.18
N GLN A 96 -1.40 1.94 4.56
CA GLN A 96 -0.36 1.01 4.18
C GLN A 96 -0.36 0.74 2.68
N ILE A 97 0.84 0.79 2.09
CA ILE A 97 1.10 0.34 0.73
C ILE A 97 2.05 -0.86 0.83
N LEU A 98 1.62 -2.01 0.32
CA LEU A 98 2.32 -3.29 0.41
C LEU A 98 2.49 -3.89 -0.98
N SER A 99 3.68 -3.88 -1.56
CA SER A 99 3.86 -4.44 -2.91
C SER A 99 5.26 -4.94 -3.18
N HIS A 100 5.47 -5.52 -4.35
CA HIS A 100 6.83 -5.87 -4.78
C HIS A 100 7.65 -4.59 -5.04
N ALA A 101 7.10 -3.66 -5.80
CA ALA A 101 7.69 -2.32 -5.98
C ALA A 101 6.61 -1.22 -5.90
N VAL A 102 7.02 -0.01 -5.52
CA VAL A 102 6.15 1.16 -5.42
C VAL A 102 6.75 2.32 -6.19
N LYS A 103 5.90 2.97 -7.00
CA LYS A 103 6.25 4.20 -7.70
C LYS A 103 5.29 5.33 -7.31
N ILE A 104 5.83 6.46 -6.89
CA ILE A 104 5.09 7.63 -6.39
C ILE A 104 5.45 8.82 -7.29
N ASP A 105 4.69 9.00 -8.37
CA ASP A 105 4.79 10.12 -9.32
C ASP A 105 3.67 11.15 -9.13
N GLY A 106 2.82 10.94 -8.12
CA GLY A 106 1.80 11.89 -7.67
C GLY A 106 1.84 12.04 -6.15
N PRO A 107 1.11 13.01 -5.60
CA PRO A 107 1.08 13.26 -4.17
C PRO A 107 0.37 12.15 -3.38
N VAL A 108 0.86 11.85 -2.18
CA VAL A 108 0.22 10.98 -1.19
C VAL A 108 0.01 11.80 0.08
N TRP A 109 -1.24 11.92 0.53
CA TRP A 109 -1.58 12.60 1.78
C TRP A 109 -2.13 11.60 2.80
N GLY A 110 -1.70 11.70 4.06
CA GLY A 110 -2.19 10.83 5.13
C GLY A 110 -1.79 11.30 6.52
N LYS A 111 -2.17 10.56 7.57
CA LYS A 111 -1.72 10.83 8.95
C LYS A 111 -0.47 10.02 9.29
N ASP A 112 -0.53 8.71 9.13
CA ASP A 112 0.61 7.79 9.22
C ASP A 112 0.61 6.93 7.95
N VAL A 113 1.67 7.06 7.15
CA VAL A 113 1.80 6.37 5.87
C VAL A 113 3.01 5.44 5.92
N ARG A 114 2.75 4.14 5.76
CA ARG A 114 3.78 3.11 5.65
C ARG A 114 3.80 2.50 4.26
N VAL A 115 4.97 2.47 3.65
CA VAL A 115 5.22 1.79 2.38
C VAL A 115 6.21 0.66 2.62
N SER A 116 5.84 -0.56 2.25
CA SER A 116 6.74 -1.71 2.28
C SER A 116 6.83 -2.32 0.88
N ALA A 117 8.05 -2.38 0.37
CA ALA A 117 8.38 -2.96 -0.92
C ALA A 117 9.28 -4.20 -0.76
N GLY A 118 9.19 -5.10 -1.74
CA GLY A 118 9.91 -6.37 -1.79
C GLY A 118 9.02 -7.60 -1.66
N LYS A 119 9.61 -8.79 -1.81
CA LYS A 119 8.88 -10.06 -1.72
C LYS A 119 8.74 -10.51 -0.27
N ASN A 120 7.67 -10.07 0.40
CA ASN A 120 7.50 -10.27 1.85
C ASN A 120 6.30 -11.15 2.20
N ASP A 121 6.39 -11.82 3.34
CA ASP A 121 5.20 -12.23 4.11
C ASP A 121 4.97 -11.21 5.20
N VAL A 122 3.77 -10.65 5.24
CA VAL A 122 3.42 -9.52 6.12
C VAL A 122 2.19 -9.90 6.93
N SER A 123 2.16 -9.64 8.23
CA SER A 123 0.93 -9.82 9.03
C SER A 123 -0.11 -8.72 8.76
N ALA A 124 -1.36 -8.94 9.18
CA ALA A 124 -2.46 -8.01 8.92
C ALA A 124 -2.23 -6.59 9.49
N ASP A 125 -1.43 -6.46 10.56
CA ASP A 125 -0.98 -5.20 11.16
C ASP A 125 0.11 -4.48 10.35
N GLY A 126 0.63 -5.12 9.31
CA GLY A 126 1.66 -4.59 8.44
C GLY A 126 3.10 -4.92 8.85
N SER A 127 3.30 -5.78 9.84
CA SER A 127 4.64 -6.22 10.27
C SER A 127 5.22 -7.28 9.32
N ILE A 128 6.48 -7.10 8.89
CA ILE A 128 7.17 -8.07 8.03
C ILE A 128 7.57 -9.30 8.86
N ARG A 129 7.10 -10.48 8.48
CA ARG A 129 7.39 -11.77 9.12
C ARG A 129 8.62 -12.45 8.51
N SER A 130 8.74 -12.37 7.19
CA SER A 130 9.86 -12.92 6.43
C SER A 130 10.00 -12.21 5.09
N SER A 131 11.24 -12.16 4.58
CA SER A 131 11.56 -11.69 3.23
C SER A 131 12.03 -12.85 2.36
N HIS A 132 11.65 -12.83 1.08
CA HIS A 132 11.94 -13.84 0.06
C HIS A 132 12.73 -13.25 -1.10
N SER A 133 13.54 -12.23 -0.82
CA SER A 133 14.32 -11.53 -1.82
C SER A 133 15.22 -12.50 -2.60
N PRO A 134 15.10 -12.55 -3.93
CA PRO A 134 15.94 -13.42 -4.76
C PRO A 134 17.42 -13.03 -4.62
N ALA A 135 18.31 -13.99 -4.91
CA ALA A 135 19.77 -13.80 -4.78
C ALA A 135 20.33 -12.66 -5.64
N THR A 136 19.61 -12.29 -6.69
CA THR A 136 19.85 -11.13 -7.57
C THR A 136 18.55 -10.35 -7.74
N ASN A 137 18.64 -9.03 -7.87
CA ASN A 137 17.50 -8.15 -8.01
C ASN A 137 16.84 -8.36 -9.39
N ILE A 138 15.77 -9.15 -9.44
CA ILE A 138 15.00 -9.43 -10.66
C ILE A 138 13.81 -8.47 -10.73
N ASN A 139 14.08 -7.16 -10.71
CA ASN A 139 13.09 -6.18 -11.11
C ASN A 139 13.02 -6.22 -12.63
N SER A 140 12.03 -6.94 -13.16
CA SER A 140 11.81 -7.18 -14.59
C SER A 140 11.66 -5.92 -15.44
N ASP A 141 11.53 -4.75 -14.79
CA ASP A 141 11.35 -3.43 -15.41
C ASP A 141 12.61 -2.53 -15.34
N ASN A 142 13.81 -3.07 -15.08
CA ASN A 142 15.07 -2.30 -15.01
C ASN A 142 15.12 -1.20 -13.94
N SER A 143 14.17 -1.14 -13.01
CA SER A 143 14.24 -0.21 -11.88
C SER A 143 15.06 -0.84 -10.75
N LEU A 144 16.23 -0.27 -10.45
CA LEU A 144 17.04 -0.61 -9.26
C LEU A 144 16.35 -0.21 -7.93
N TYR A 145 15.14 0.36 -8.00
CA TYR A 145 14.45 0.96 -6.87
C TYR A 145 13.21 0.16 -6.47
N ALA A 146 13.14 -0.21 -5.19
CA ALA A 146 11.94 -0.84 -4.61
C ALA A 146 10.86 0.20 -4.31
N ILE A 147 11.28 1.43 -3.95
CA ILE A 147 10.42 2.59 -3.76
C ILE A 147 11.05 3.75 -4.53
N ASP A 148 10.32 4.30 -5.48
CA ASP A 148 10.76 5.40 -6.32
C ASP A 148 9.75 6.55 -6.25
N THR A 149 10.14 7.69 -5.67
CA THR A 149 9.33 8.92 -5.70
C THR A 149 9.88 9.85 -6.76
N GLY A 150 9.11 10.10 -7.82
CA GLY A 150 9.48 11.03 -8.88
C GLY A 150 9.40 12.49 -8.45
N ALA A 151 9.96 13.40 -9.26
CA ALA A 151 10.01 14.84 -8.95
C ALA A 151 8.64 15.52 -8.81
N LEU A 152 7.60 14.96 -9.45
CA LEU A 152 6.21 15.41 -9.34
C LEU A 152 5.46 14.70 -8.20
N GLY A 153 6.08 13.68 -7.61
CA GLY A 153 5.56 12.96 -6.47
C GLY A 153 5.90 13.64 -5.14
N GLY A 154 5.19 13.23 -4.10
CA GLY A 154 5.49 13.66 -2.74
C GLY A 154 4.65 12.94 -1.72
N MET A 155 5.12 12.89 -0.48
CA MET A 155 4.39 12.29 0.64
C MET A 155 4.24 13.32 1.73
N TYR A 156 3.01 13.54 2.17
CA TYR A 156 2.64 14.57 3.13
C TYR A 156 1.86 13.91 4.25
N ALA A 157 2.54 13.64 5.37
CA ALA A 157 1.91 12.97 6.49
C ALA A 157 2.37 13.49 7.85
N GLY A 158 1.74 13.02 8.92
CA GLY A 158 2.29 13.17 10.27
C GLY A 158 3.53 12.30 10.45
N LYS A 159 3.49 11.06 9.93
CA LYS A 159 4.59 10.08 9.94
C LYS A 159 4.69 9.36 8.59
N ILE A 160 5.93 9.15 8.14
CA ILE A 160 6.24 8.38 6.93
C ILE A 160 7.21 7.26 7.31
N THR A 161 6.93 6.03 6.91
CA THR A 161 7.84 4.88 7.08
C THR A 161 8.02 4.15 5.77
N LEU A 162 9.25 3.99 5.32
CA LEU A 162 9.58 3.31 4.07
C LEU A 162 10.47 2.09 4.34
N ILE A 163 10.03 0.93 3.88
CA ILE A 163 10.75 -0.31 4.10
C ILE A 163 10.99 -0.98 2.75
N SER A 164 12.25 -1.21 2.41
CA SER A 164 12.67 -2.05 1.30
C SER A 164 13.39 -3.27 1.87
N THR A 165 12.98 -4.47 1.45
CA THR A 165 13.61 -5.72 1.91
C THR A 165 14.38 -6.45 0.82
N ASP A 166 14.21 -6.05 -0.44
CA ASP A 166 14.92 -6.66 -1.57
C ASP A 166 16.41 -6.32 -1.55
N ARG A 167 17.24 -7.35 -1.71
CA ARG A 167 18.69 -7.22 -1.72
C ARG A 167 19.10 -6.29 -2.86
N ASP A 168 19.96 -5.33 -2.54
CA ASP A 168 20.47 -4.29 -3.46
C ASP A 168 19.38 -3.33 -4.00
N ALA A 169 18.14 -3.45 -3.55
CA ALA A 169 17.08 -2.54 -3.95
C ALA A 169 17.19 -1.24 -3.16
N SER A 170 17.23 -0.12 -3.88
CA SER A 170 17.37 1.20 -3.28
C SER A 170 16.02 1.89 -3.09
N VAL A 171 15.96 2.85 -2.16
CA VAL A 171 14.87 3.83 -2.09
C VAL A 171 15.35 5.10 -2.75
N ARG A 172 14.66 5.56 -3.79
CA ARG A 172 14.95 6.84 -4.45
C ARG A 172 13.86 7.85 -4.16
N ASN A 173 14.28 9.04 -3.75
CA ASN A 173 13.41 10.18 -3.61
C ASN A 173 13.92 11.35 -4.48
N GLN A 174 13.13 11.74 -5.46
CA GLN A 174 13.30 12.94 -6.27
C GLN A 174 12.22 13.99 -5.97
N GLY A 175 11.21 13.63 -5.16
CA GLY A 175 10.11 14.49 -4.74
C GLY A 175 10.28 15.03 -3.32
N GLN A 176 9.20 15.53 -2.74
CA GLN A 176 9.20 16.10 -1.39
C GLN A 176 8.50 15.18 -0.38
N TRP A 177 9.14 14.96 0.77
CA TRP A 177 8.54 14.28 1.91
C TRP A 177 8.44 15.23 3.09
N PHE A 178 7.23 15.44 3.59
CA PHE A 178 6.98 16.28 4.76
C PHE A 178 6.30 15.43 5.84
N ALA A 179 6.97 15.34 7.00
CA ALA A 179 6.44 14.76 8.22
C ALA A 179 6.17 15.87 9.24
N SER A 180 4.90 16.17 9.52
CA SER A 180 4.50 17.36 10.29
C SER A 180 4.52 17.19 11.82
N ALA A 181 4.44 15.96 12.32
CA ALA A 181 4.34 15.66 13.75
C ALA A 181 5.18 14.43 14.17
N GLY A 182 6.01 13.89 13.28
CA GLY A 182 6.76 12.65 13.48
C GLY A 182 7.97 12.54 12.56
N ASN A 183 8.61 11.37 12.57
CA ASN A 183 9.83 11.12 11.80
C ASN A 183 9.53 10.62 10.38
N VAL A 184 10.49 10.86 9.47
CA VAL A 184 10.69 10.05 8.26
C VAL A 184 11.76 9.02 8.59
N ALA A 185 11.47 7.73 8.39
CA ALA A 185 12.38 6.62 8.70
C ALA A 185 12.27 5.49 7.67
#